data_AF-A0A2D6ET12-F1
#
_entry.id   AF-A0A2D6ET12-F1
#
_cell.length_a   1.000
_cell.length_b   1.000
_cell.length_c   1.000
_cell.angle_alpha   90.00
_cell.angle_beta   90.00
_cell.angle_gamma   90.00
#
_symmetry.space_group_name_H-M   'P 1'
#
loop_
_entity.id
_entity.type
_entity.pdbx_description
1 polymer ?
#
loop_
_entity_poly.entity_id
_entity_poly.type
_entity_poly.pdbx_seq_one_letter_code
_entity_poly.pdbx_strand_id
1 'polypeptide(L)'
;MPDPKCHPLSAEYICQALCKKGLISQAQEAQIRKNGKSIQRKLEKDQARPNETSSVGGRIPVPITIIDVIVSINLQRTGDPSKRLGEEIIFQTLTDAWRFPFREIDPLKLDLNLVTTTIPRNFAMRHLVLPIAVKDGSLTVATPNPFNTEVFQDISQASLLKVKPVVSPKTDIIKLIGEFFRFKRSIMKAEHQFADPLVDLGNLEQYVRLQSPDELPANDQHIVNAVNYLFSYAFDQQAHHLPGGIDGYLGELDRKGMKRRTFSLYP
;
A
#
# COMPACT_ATOMS: atom_id res chain seq x y z
N MET A 1 -12.11 -12.49 34.23
CA MET A 1 -10.72 -12.35 33.73
C MET A 1 -10.54 -13.37 32.61
N PRO A 2 -10.00 -13.03 31.43
CA PRO A 2 -9.73 -14.03 30.40
C PRO A 2 -8.50 -14.87 30.80
N ASP A 3 -8.56 -16.18 30.52
CA ASP A 3 -7.55 -17.17 30.95
C ASP A 3 -6.14 -16.89 30.40
N PRO A 4 -5.08 -17.06 31.22
CA PRO A 4 -3.69 -16.73 30.87
C PRO A 4 -3.00 -17.74 29.93
N LYS A 5 -3.75 -18.63 29.25
CA LYS A 5 -3.18 -19.70 28.41
C LYS A 5 -3.44 -19.57 26.91
N CYS A 6 -4.18 -18.55 26.46
CA CYS A 6 -4.49 -18.37 25.05
C CYS A 6 -3.84 -17.08 24.51
N HIS A 7 -2.79 -17.25 23.69
CA HIS A 7 -2.24 -16.16 22.89
C HIS A 7 -3.37 -15.51 22.07
N PRO A 8 -3.49 -14.18 21.97
CA PRO A 8 -4.62 -13.51 21.29
C PRO A 8 -4.79 -13.88 19.81
N LEU A 9 -3.71 -14.39 19.18
CA LEU A 9 -3.69 -14.90 17.81
C LEU A 9 -3.70 -16.44 17.74
N SER A 10 -4.01 -17.13 18.84
CA SER A 10 -4.16 -18.59 18.84
C SER A 10 -5.42 -19.00 18.09
N ALA A 11 -5.40 -20.20 17.52
CA ALA A 11 -6.57 -20.75 16.84
C ALA A 11 -7.78 -20.87 17.77
N GLU A 12 -7.54 -21.26 19.03
CA GLU A 12 -8.57 -21.40 20.06
C GLU A 12 -9.22 -20.06 20.39
N TYR A 13 -8.42 -19.03 20.63
CA TYR A 13 -8.93 -17.70 20.95
C TYR A 13 -9.75 -17.12 19.78
N ILE A 14 -9.22 -17.22 18.56
CA ILE A 14 -9.89 -16.68 17.37
C ILE A 14 -11.20 -17.41 17.11
N CYS A 15 -11.22 -18.75 17.18
CA CYS A 15 -12.46 -19.52 17.03
C CYS A 15 -13.47 -19.15 18.13
N GLN A 16 -13.04 -19.05 19.38
CA GLN A 16 -13.91 -18.67 20.49
C GLN A 16 -14.48 -17.25 20.31
N ALA A 17 -13.67 -16.29 19.86
CA ALA A 17 -14.12 -14.92 19.61
C ALA A 17 -15.17 -14.85 18.49
N LEU A 18 -14.96 -15.61 17.40
CA LEU A 18 -15.90 -15.70 16.29
C LEU A 18 -17.21 -16.42 16.69
N CYS A 19 -17.12 -17.49 17.50
CA CYS A 19 -18.28 -18.22 18.04
C CYS A 19 -19.11 -17.31 18.96
N LYS A 20 -18.47 -16.56 19.86
CA LYS A 20 -19.15 -15.61 20.77
C LYS A 20 -19.94 -14.53 20.04
N LYS A 21 -19.49 -14.12 18.85
CA LYS A 21 -20.17 -13.14 18.01
C LYS A 21 -21.16 -13.77 17.02
N GLY A 22 -21.39 -15.08 17.10
CA GLY A 22 -22.33 -15.80 16.24
C GLY A 22 -21.93 -15.83 14.77
N LEU A 23 -20.63 -15.67 14.46
CA LEU A 23 -20.14 -15.68 13.08
C LEU A 23 -19.92 -17.09 12.56
N ILE A 24 -19.52 -18.01 13.45
CA ILE A 24 -19.32 -19.42 13.15
C ILE A 24 -20.08 -20.30 14.15
N SER A 25 -20.45 -21.51 13.74
CA SER A 25 -21.05 -22.53 14.59
C SER A 25 -20.01 -23.43 15.26
N GLN A 26 -20.39 -24.12 16.33
CA GLN A 26 -19.52 -25.12 16.99
C GLN A 26 -19.10 -26.25 16.04
N ALA A 27 -19.95 -26.61 15.07
CA ALA A 27 -19.61 -27.59 14.04
C ALA A 27 -18.52 -27.06 13.09
N GLN A 28 -18.59 -25.79 12.70
CA GLN A 28 -17.57 -25.14 11.87
C GLN A 28 -16.24 -24.99 12.63
N GLU A 29 -16.28 -24.68 13.93
CA GLU A 29 -15.10 -24.66 14.80
C GLU A 29 -14.39 -26.03 14.85
N ALA A 30 -15.16 -27.11 15.02
CA ALA A 30 -14.62 -28.47 14.99
C ALA A 30 -13.97 -28.81 13.64
N GLN A 31 -14.55 -28.32 12.53
CA GLN A 31 -14.00 -28.46 11.19
C GLN A 31 -12.66 -27.70 11.03
N ILE A 32 -12.57 -26.46 11.51
CA ILE A 32 -11.33 -25.67 11.49
C ILE A 32 -10.23 -26.43 12.26
N ARG A 33 -10.56 -26.97 13.43
CA ARG A 33 -9.59 -27.70 14.26
C ARG A 33 -9.12 -29.01 13.62
N LYS A 34 -10.03 -29.75 12.97
CA LYS A 34 -9.70 -31.03 12.31
C LYS A 34 -8.87 -30.82 11.04
N ASN A 35 -9.25 -29.84 10.23
CA ASN A 35 -8.67 -29.64 8.89
C ASN A 35 -7.54 -28.61 8.87
N GLY A 36 -7.42 -27.78 9.92
CA GLY A 36 -6.56 -26.60 9.93
C GLY A 36 -5.09 -26.88 9.62
N LYS A 37 -4.49 -27.92 10.22
CA LYS A 37 -3.09 -28.30 9.95
C LYS A 37 -2.86 -28.77 8.51
N SER A 38 -3.83 -29.47 7.93
CA SER A 38 -3.72 -29.96 6.54
C SER A 38 -3.82 -28.79 5.56
N ILE A 39 -4.77 -27.90 5.79
CA ILE A 39 -4.99 -26.69 4.99
C ILE A 39 -3.79 -25.75 5.10
N GLN A 40 -3.26 -25.52 6.30
CA GLN A 40 -2.05 -24.71 6.50
C GLN A 40 -0.88 -25.24 5.66
N ARG A 41 -0.60 -26.55 5.72
CA ARG A 41 0.45 -27.17 4.91
C ARG A 41 0.22 -27.03 3.40
N LYS A 42 -1.04 -27.07 2.97
CA LYS A 42 -1.40 -26.85 1.56
C LYS A 42 -1.11 -25.41 1.15
N LEU A 43 -1.52 -24.44 1.95
CA LEU A 43 -1.26 -23.01 1.72
C LEU A 43 0.23 -22.68 1.71
N GLU A 44 1.00 -23.25 2.63
CA GLU A 44 2.47 -23.11 2.67
C GLU A 44 3.12 -23.67 1.40
N LYS A 45 2.66 -24.84 0.93
CA LYS A 45 3.14 -25.42 -0.33
C LYS A 45 2.77 -24.56 -1.54
N ASP A 46 1.55 -24.05 -1.60
CA ASP A 46 1.09 -23.19 -2.70
C ASP A 46 1.85 -21.86 -2.73
N GLN A 47 2.20 -21.31 -1.56
CA GLN A 47 3.05 -20.12 -1.45
C GLN A 47 4.50 -20.37 -1.89
N ALA A 48 5.01 -21.59 -1.65
CA ALA A 48 6.36 -21.99 -2.03
C ALA A 48 6.50 -22.31 -3.54
N ARG A 49 5.40 -22.48 -4.28
CA ARG A 49 5.46 -22.71 -5.73
C ARG A 49 5.95 -21.44 -6.44
N PRO A 50 6.97 -21.54 -7.31
CA PRO A 50 7.38 -20.43 -8.16
C PRO A 50 6.20 -20.06 -9.09
N ASN A 51 5.72 -18.82 -9.04
CA ASN A 51 4.89 -18.31 -10.14
C ASN A 51 5.84 -17.72 -11.20
N GLU A 52 5.64 -18.13 -12.44
CA GLU A 52 6.42 -17.67 -13.62
C GLU A 52 6.29 -16.16 -13.88
N THR A 53 5.28 -15.48 -13.31
CA THR A 53 5.01 -14.05 -13.49
C THR A 53 5.67 -13.11 -12.47
N SER A 54 6.44 -13.61 -11.51
CA SER A 54 7.06 -12.78 -10.44
C SER A 54 8.50 -12.40 -10.76
N SER A 55 8.71 -11.71 -11.87
CA SER A 55 10.03 -11.21 -12.28
C SER A 55 10.44 -9.98 -11.44
N VAL A 56 11.67 -10.01 -10.92
CA VAL A 56 12.49 -8.85 -10.48
C VAL A 56 12.36 -8.38 -9.00
N GLY A 57 11.92 -9.23 -8.08
CA GLY A 57 12.15 -8.97 -6.66
C GLY A 57 11.72 -10.15 -5.81
N GLY A 58 12.69 -10.86 -5.22
CA GLY A 58 12.48 -12.10 -4.48
C GLY A 58 11.22 -12.06 -3.61
N ARG A 59 10.41 -13.13 -3.67
CA ARG A 59 9.25 -13.30 -2.80
C ARG A 59 9.74 -13.36 -1.36
N ILE A 60 9.31 -12.39 -0.56
CA ILE A 60 9.52 -12.43 0.89
C ILE A 60 8.43 -13.37 1.43
N PRO A 61 8.80 -14.53 2.02
CA PRO A 61 7.81 -15.46 2.54
C PRO A 61 7.07 -14.81 3.71
N VAL A 62 5.75 -14.71 3.58
CA VAL A 62 4.87 -14.17 4.62
C VAL A 62 4.28 -15.35 5.39
N PRO A 63 4.34 -15.38 6.73
CA PRO A 63 3.82 -16.51 7.50
C PRO A 63 2.32 -16.71 7.30
N ILE A 64 1.90 -17.96 7.09
CA ILE A 64 0.49 -18.35 7.07
C ILE A 64 -0.03 -18.38 8.52
N THR A 65 -1.14 -17.69 8.76
CA THR A 65 -1.80 -17.58 10.05
C THR A 65 -3.08 -18.41 10.06
N ILE A 66 -3.65 -18.63 11.25
CA ILE A 66 -4.94 -19.30 11.35
C ILE A 66 -6.07 -18.53 10.66
N ILE A 67 -5.97 -17.19 10.57
CA ILE A 67 -6.96 -16.37 9.87
C ILE A 67 -6.96 -16.71 8.37
N ASP A 68 -5.79 -16.90 7.77
CA ASP A 68 -5.67 -17.34 6.37
C ASP A 68 -6.34 -18.71 6.15
N VAL A 69 -6.16 -19.63 7.10
CA VAL A 69 -6.81 -20.95 7.08
C VAL A 69 -8.33 -20.79 7.13
N ILE A 70 -8.87 -20.00 8.06
CA ILE A 70 -10.31 -19.78 8.21
C ILE A 70 -10.91 -19.19 6.93
N VAL A 71 -10.26 -18.19 6.34
CA VAL A 71 -10.69 -17.57 5.08
C VAL A 71 -10.66 -18.59 3.94
N SER A 72 -9.62 -19.42 3.85
CA SER A 72 -9.51 -20.45 2.80
C SER A 72 -10.61 -21.52 2.86
N ILE A 73 -11.16 -21.79 4.05
CA ILE A 73 -12.27 -22.74 4.24
C ILE A 73 -13.58 -22.18 3.67
N ASN A 74 -13.69 -20.87 3.42
CA ASN A 74 -14.87 -20.22 2.85
C ASN A 74 -16.16 -20.50 3.65
N LEU A 75 -16.08 -20.36 4.97
CA LEU A 75 -17.23 -20.59 5.86
C LEU A 75 -18.37 -19.59 5.60
N GLN A 76 -19.61 -20.08 5.62
CA GLN A 76 -20.82 -19.26 5.62
C GLN A 76 -21.08 -18.73 7.04
N ARG A 77 -21.53 -17.48 7.14
CA ARG A 77 -21.88 -16.87 8.44
C ARG A 77 -23.17 -17.49 8.97
N THR A 78 -23.21 -17.77 10.27
CA THR A 78 -24.41 -18.35 10.91
C THR A 78 -25.61 -17.40 10.87
N GLY A 79 -25.39 -16.09 10.97
CA GLY A 79 -26.47 -15.09 10.92
C GLY A 79 -26.92 -14.66 9.52
N ASP A 80 -26.11 -14.91 8.48
CA ASP A 80 -26.43 -14.56 7.09
C ASP A 80 -25.74 -15.58 6.16
N PRO A 81 -26.42 -16.70 5.85
CA PRO A 81 -25.84 -17.80 5.07
C PRO A 81 -25.42 -17.39 3.65
N SER A 82 -25.96 -16.28 3.13
CA SER A 82 -25.60 -15.71 1.83
C SER A 82 -24.24 -15.00 1.86
N LYS A 83 -23.73 -14.64 3.03
CA LYS A 83 -22.44 -13.96 3.19
C LYS A 83 -21.37 -14.90 3.72
N ARG A 84 -20.20 -14.85 3.09
CA ARG A 84 -19.00 -15.56 3.53
C ARG A 84 -18.31 -14.80 4.64
N LEU A 85 -17.59 -15.53 5.48
CA LEU A 85 -16.71 -14.96 6.50
C LEU A 85 -15.43 -14.44 5.83
N GLY A 86 -15.45 -13.16 5.44
CA GLY A 86 -14.29 -12.46 4.90
C GLY A 86 -13.26 -12.10 5.97
N GLU A 87 -12.02 -11.87 5.53
CA GLU A 87 -10.91 -11.48 6.39
C GLU A 87 -11.20 -10.19 7.16
N GLU A 88 -11.80 -9.20 6.51
CA GLU A 88 -12.18 -7.91 7.09
C GLU A 88 -13.09 -8.09 8.32
N ILE A 89 -14.16 -8.90 8.18
CA ILE A 89 -15.11 -9.17 9.27
C ILE A 89 -14.41 -9.89 10.43
N ILE A 90 -13.47 -10.79 10.14
CA ILE A 90 -12.68 -11.48 11.17
C ILE A 90 -11.86 -10.44 11.95
N PHE A 91 -11.08 -9.60 11.29
CA PHE A 91 -10.26 -8.59 11.98
C PHE A 91 -11.10 -7.54 12.70
N GLN A 92 -12.23 -7.10 12.13
CA GLN A 92 -13.17 -6.21 12.80
C GLN A 92 -13.73 -6.83 14.09
N THR A 93 -14.01 -8.14 14.07
CA THR A 93 -14.48 -8.85 15.26
C THR A 93 -13.38 -9.03 16.30
N LEU A 94 -12.15 -9.30 15.86
CA LEU A 94 -11.00 -9.46 16.74
C LEU A 94 -10.58 -8.14 17.39
N THR A 95 -10.64 -7.03 16.65
CA THR A 95 -10.34 -5.69 17.17
C THR A 95 -11.28 -5.27 18.29
N ASP A 96 -12.59 -5.55 18.16
CA ASP A 96 -13.56 -5.38 19.25
C ASP A 96 -13.12 -6.14 20.52
N ALA A 97 -12.64 -7.37 20.35
CA ALA A 97 -12.21 -8.22 21.47
C ALA A 97 -10.88 -7.74 22.07
N TRP A 98 -9.96 -7.27 21.24
CA TRP A 98 -8.63 -6.80 21.67
C TRP A 98 -8.60 -5.34 22.11
N ARG A 99 -9.66 -4.58 21.84
CA ARG A 99 -9.75 -3.11 22.08
C ARG A 99 -8.71 -2.31 21.31
N PHE A 100 -8.40 -2.73 20.08
CA PHE A 100 -7.60 -1.94 19.14
C PHE A 100 -8.48 -1.30 18.08
N PRO A 101 -8.12 -0.12 17.54
CA PRO A 101 -8.84 0.48 16.44
C PRO A 101 -8.66 -0.35 15.16
N PHE A 102 -9.77 -0.65 14.49
CA PHE A 102 -9.76 -1.19 13.13
C PHE A 102 -9.70 -0.04 12.12
N ARG A 103 -8.91 -0.22 11.05
CA ARG A 103 -8.82 0.75 9.96
C ARG A 103 -8.74 0.04 8.62
N GLU A 104 -9.72 0.29 7.76
CA GLU A 104 -9.60 0.00 6.35
C GLU A 104 -8.68 1.04 5.69
N ILE A 105 -7.75 0.58 4.87
CA ILE A 105 -6.70 1.45 4.31
C ILE A 105 -7.11 1.84 2.90
N ASP A 106 -7.44 3.10 2.72
CA ASP A 106 -7.69 3.69 1.41
C ASP A 106 -6.35 4.01 0.72
N PRO A 107 -6.00 3.35 -0.39
CA PRO A 107 -4.73 3.56 -1.08
C PRO A 107 -4.54 5.01 -1.55
N LEU A 108 -5.63 5.71 -1.89
CA LEU A 108 -5.57 7.07 -2.44
C LEU A 108 -5.25 8.12 -1.38
N LYS A 109 -5.45 7.77 -0.10
CA LYS A 109 -5.15 8.66 1.04
C LYS A 109 -3.77 8.42 1.65
N LEU A 110 -3.03 7.43 1.15
CA LEU A 110 -1.69 7.11 1.63
C LEU A 110 -0.64 7.98 0.95
N ASP A 111 0.30 8.47 1.76
CA ASP A 111 1.48 9.16 1.27
C ASP A 111 2.56 8.13 0.85
N LEU A 112 2.96 8.18 -0.42
CA LEU A 112 3.99 7.32 -0.99
C LEU A 112 5.33 7.45 -0.27
N ASN A 113 5.74 8.68 0.06
CA ASN A 113 7.02 8.94 0.72
C ASN A 113 7.00 8.39 2.14
N LEU A 114 5.88 8.57 2.85
CA LEU A 114 5.72 8.01 4.19
C LEU A 114 5.85 6.48 4.17
N VAL A 115 5.15 5.79 3.28
CA VAL A 115 5.15 4.33 3.19
C VAL A 115 6.54 3.78 2.84
N THR A 116 7.25 4.45 1.94
CA THR A 116 8.44 3.88 1.30
C THR A 116 9.78 4.36 1.85
N THR A 117 9.78 5.42 2.67
CA THR A 117 11.01 6.00 3.25
C THR A 117 11.10 5.72 4.75
N THR A 118 9.96 5.60 5.45
CA THR A 118 9.96 5.34 6.91
C THR A 118 10.46 3.94 7.25
N ILE A 119 10.08 2.93 6.47
CA ILE A 119 10.41 1.53 6.76
C ILE A 119 10.89 0.85 5.47
N PRO A 120 12.02 0.12 5.48
CA PRO A 120 12.46 -0.66 4.33
C PRO A 120 11.46 -1.75 3.94
N ARG A 121 11.30 -2.02 2.64
CA ARG A 121 10.36 -3.03 2.12
C ARG A 121 10.46 -4.39 2.80
N ASN A 122 11.68 -4.88 3.01
CA ASN A 122 11.92 -6.19 3.63
C ASN A 122 11.40 -6.24 5.06
N PHE A 123 11.61 -5.17 5.83
CA PHE A 123 11.11 -5.06 7.20
C PHE A 123 9.58 -4.97 7.21
N ALA A 124 9.01 -4.12 6.35
CA ALA A 124 7.56 -3.97 6.21
C ALA A 124 6.86 -5.30 5.88
N MET A 125 7.40 -6.07 4.92
CA MET A 125 6.85 -7.37 4.54
C MET A 125 7.04 -8.46 5.61
N ARG A 126 8.23 -8.52 6.24
CA ARG A 126 8.54 -9.55 7.24
C ARG A 126 7.68 -9.40 8.48
N HIS A 127 7.47 -8.16 8.93
CA HIS A 127 6.73 -7.85 10.14
C HIS A 127 5.27 -7.43 9.90
N LEU A 128 4.86 -7.35 8.63
CA LEU A 128 3.51 -6.93 8.22
C LEU A 128 3.10 -5.60 8.87
N VAL A 129 3.94 -4.60 8.66
CA VAL A 129 3.76 -3.24 9.19
C VAL A 129 3.75 -2.24 8.04
N LEU A 130 2.76 -1.36 8.04
CA LEU A 130 2.59 -0.33 7.03
C LEU A 130 2.37 1.04 7.69
N PRO A 131 3.31 1.99 7.53
CA PRO A 131 3.11 3.39 7.91
C PRO A 131 1.94 3.99 7.11
N ILE A 132 0.93 4.55 7.79
CA ILE A 132 -0.25 5.10 7.10
C ILE A 132 -0.51 6.59 7.36
N ALA A 133 -0.03 7.13 8.48
CA ALA A 133 -0.17 8.55 8.79
C ALA A 133 0.83 8.99 9.85
N VAL A 134 1.25 10.26 9.79
CA VAL A 134 1.95 10.94 10.89
C VAL A 134 1.08 12.09 11.36
N LYS A 135 0.83 12.17 12.66
CA LYS A 135 0.07 13.26 13.27
C LYS A 135 0.54 13.50 14.70
N ASP A 136 0.74 14.77 15.07
CA ASP A 136 1.09 15.18 16.44
C ASP A 136 2.30 14.41 17.02
N GLY A 137 3.37 14.26 16.22
CA GLY A 137 4.57 13.50 16.63
C GLY A 137 4.34 11.99 16.82
N SER A 138 3.22 11.46 16.34
CA SER A 138 2.88 10.04 16.40
C SER A 138 2.77 9.43 15.00
N LEU A 139 3.42 8.29 14.79
CA LEU A 139 3.33 7.48 13.59
C LEU A 139 2.22 6.42 13.76
N THR A 140 1.22 6.46 12.90
CA THR A 140 0.18 5.43 12.84
C THR A 140 0.64 4.30 11.93
N VAL A 141 0.66 3.08 12.45
CA VAL A 141 1.13 1.88 11.73
C VAL A 141 0.01 0.86 11.64
N ALA A 142 -0.36 0.48 10.42
CA ALA A 142 -1.30 -0.61 10.17
C ALA A 142 -0.59 -1.97 10.27
N THR A 143 -1.23 -2.93 10.94
CA THR A 143 -0.68 -4.27 11.17
C THR A 143 -1.79 -5.29 11.42
N PRO A 144 -1.65 -6.56 11.01
CA PRO A 144 -2.58 -7.60 11.43
C PRO A 144 -2.30 -8.11 12.85
N ASN A 145 -1.12 -7.81 13.42
CA ASN A 145 -0.71 -8.25 14.76
C ASN A 145 -0.33 -7.04 15.63
N PRO A 146 -1.28 -6.47 16.40
CA PRO A 146 -1.02 -5.31 17.25
C PRO A 146 -0.25 -5.64 18.54
N PHE A 147 0.09 -6.92 18.78
CA PHE A 147 0.79 -7.37 20.00
C PHE A 147 2.30 -7.46 19.83
N ASN A 148 2.83 -7.18 18.64
CA ASN A 148 4.26 -7.22 18.36
C ASN A 148 4.96 -5.94 18.84
N THR A 149 5.10 -5.79 20.15
CA THR A 149 5.65 -4.59 20.78
C THR A 149 7.11 -4.32 20.41
N GLU A 150 7.91 -5.37 20.21
CA GLU A 150 9.31 -5.26 19.81
C GLU A 150 9.44 -4.53 18.47
N VAL A 151 8.66 -4.94 17.47
CA VAL A 151 8.64 -4.27 16.15
C VAL A 151 8.22 -2.81 16.25
N PHE A 152 7.23 -2.48 17.10
CA PHE A 152 6.83 -1.07 17.26
C PHE A 152 7.88 -0.24 17.98
N GLN A 153 8.65 -0.83 18.90
CA GLN A 153 9.79 -0.18 19.53
C GLN A 153 10.90 0.10 18.52
N ASP A 154 11.24 -0.89 17.69
CA ASP A 154 12.25 -0.72 16.62
C ASP A 154 11.86 0.40 15.65
N ILE A 155 10.59 0.43 15.22
CA ILE A 155 10.07 1.49 14.35
C ILE A 155 10.11 2.85 15.08
N SER A 156 9.74 2.88 16.36
CA SER A 156 9.75 4.12 17.16
C SER A 156 11.15 4.69 17.31
N GLN A 157 12.15 3.84 17.55
CA GLN A 157 13.56 4.25 17.63
C GLN A 157 14.10 4.73 16.29
N ALA A 158 13.80 4.02 15.19
CA ALA A 158 14.27 4.38 13.86
C ALA A 158 13.61 5.67 13.32
N SER A 159 12.33 5.87 13.60
CA SER A 159 11.55 7.04 13.12
C SER A 159 11.60 8.23 14.07
N LEU A 160 12.06 8.06 15.32
CA LEU A 160 11.98 9.05 16.40
C LEU A 160 10.55 9.54 16.68
N LEU A 161 9.54 8.74 16.31
CA LEU A 161 8.12 9.04 16.49
C LEU A 161 7.47 8.02 17.43
N LYS A 162 6.42 8.45 18.14
CA LYS A 162 5.61 7.51 18.95
C LYS A 162 4.75 6.65 18.03
N VAL A 163 4.88 5.33 18.12
CA VAL A 163 4.11 4.42 17.27
C VAL A 163 2.73 4.13 17.87
N LYS A 164 1.67 4.27 17.05
CA LYS A 164 0.29 3.93 17.35
C LYS A 164 -0.17 2.82 16.42
N PRO A 165 -0.27 1.56 16.89
CA PRO A 165 -0.73 0.46 16.05
C PRO A 165 -2.24 0.56 15.80
N VAL A 166 -2.63 0.33 14.54
CA VAL A 166 -4.02 0.13 14.13
C VAL A 166 -4.12 -1.20 13.40
N VAL A 167 -5.24 -1.88 13.52
CA VAL A 167 -5.42 -3.20 12.91
C VAL A 167 -6.06 -3.08 11.55
N SER A 168 -5.47 -3.75 10.57
CA SER A 168 -5.98 -3.84 9.19
C SER A 168 -5.80 -5.26 8.66
N PRO A 169 -6.57 -5.67 7.64
CA PRO A 169 -6.41 -6.97 7.01
C PRO A 169 -4.98 -7.22 6.53
N LYS A 170 -4.51 -8.46 6.68
CA LYS A 170 -3.16 -8.86 6.27
C LYS A 170 -3.02 -8.78 4.76
N THR A 171 -4.03 -9.19 4.00
CA THR A 171 -4.01 -9.13 2.53
C THR A 171 -3.85 -7.71 2.01
N ASP A 172 -4.58 -6.74 2.57
CA ASP A 172 -4.48 -5.32 2.20
C ASP A 172 -3.07 -4.79 2.46
N ILE A 173 -2.50 -5.07 3.64
CA ILE A 173 -1.14 -4.63 3.99
C ILE A 173 -0.12 -5.19 3.00
N ILE A 174 -0.19 -6.48 2.67
CA ILE A 174 0.74 -7.11 1.71
C ILE A 174 0.60 -6.48 0.33
N LYS A 175 -0.64 -6.28 -0.14
CA LYS A 175 -0.95 -5.68 -1.43
C LYS A 175 -0.37 -4.26 -1.51
N LEU A 176 -0.65 -3.43 -0.52
CA LEU A 176 -0.20 -2.04 -0.45
C LEU A 176 1.33 -1.93 -0.39
N ILE A 177 2.00 -2.73 0.44
CA ILE A 177 3.46 -2.78 0.45
C ILE A 177 4.00 -3.21 -0.93
N GLY A 178 3.34 -4.17 -1.59
CA GLY A 178 3.72 -4.60 -2.93
C GLY A 178 3.60 -3.49 -3.98
N GLU A 179 2.47 -2.80 -4.00
CA GLU A 179 2.12 -1.76 -4.97
C GLU A 179 2.96 -0.49 -4.79
N PHE A 180 3.05 0.05 -3.57
CA PHE A 180 3.76 1.29 -3.30
C PHE A 180 5.26 1.19 -3.58
N PHE A 181 5.90 0.09 -3.17
CA PHE A 181 7.33 -0.13 -3.47
C PHE A 181 7.59 -0.52 -4.92
N ARG A 182 6.62 -1.09 -5.64
CA ARG A 182 6.73 -1.27 -7.10
C ARG A 182 6.65 0.10 -7.78
N PHE A 183 5.67 0.90 -7.40
CA PHE A 183 5.43 2.22 -7.97
C PHE A 183 6.63 3.15 -7.78
N LYS A 184 7.17 3.26 -6.56
CA LYS A 184 8.42 4.03 -6.30
C LYS A 184 9.59 3.59 -7.18
N ARG A 185 9.77 2.29 -7.38
CA ARG A 185 10.83 1.76 -8.27
C ARG A 185 10.59 2.14 -9.73
N SER A 186 9.34 2.16 -10.19
CA SER A 186 9.00 2.60 -11.54
C SER A 186 9.31 4.08 -11.76
N ILE A 187 9.00 4.93 -10.78
CA ILE A 187 9.34 6.37 -10.82
C ILE A 187 10.86 6.55 -10.89
N MET A 188 11.61 5.92 -9.98
CA MET A 188 13.07 6.06 -9.97
C MET A 188 13.74 5.55 -11.25
N LYS A 189 13.23 4.45 -11.83
CA LYS A 189 13.74 3.95 -13.12
C LYS A 189 13.49 4.94 -14.26
N ALA A 190 12.32 5.57 -14.28
CA ALA A 190 12.00 6.61 -15.25
C ALA A 190 12.91 7.82 -15.07
N GLU A 191 13.07 8.33 -13.84
CA GLU A 191 13.97 9.45 -13.52
C GLU A 191 15.40 9.18 -13.99
N HIS A 192 15.94 7.99 -13.73
CA HIS A 192 17.27 7.61 -14.22
C HIS A 192 17.35 7.56 -15.75
N GLN A 193 16.32 7.08 -16.43
CA GLN A 193 16.27 7.05 -17.90
C GLN A 193 16.21 8.46 -18.52
N PHE A 194 15.65 9.44 -17.82
CA PHE A 194 15.59 10.84 -18.26
C PHE A 194 16.77 11.69 -17.79
N ALA A 195 17.51 11.25 -16.77
CA ALA A 195 18.68 11.95 -16.23
C ALA A 195 20.01 11.59 -16.93
N ASP A 196 20.03 10.57 -17.81
CA ASP A 196 21.18 10.31 -18.67
C ASP A 196 21.29 11.41 -19.75
N PRO A 197 22.41 12.15 -19.85
CA PRO A 197 22.57 13.21 -20.82
C PRO A 197 22.97 12.64 -22.19
N LEU A 198 22.18 11.71 -22.77
CA LEU A 198 22.34 11.30 -24.17
C LEU A 198 21.16 10.46 -24.70
N VAL A 199 19.95 11.00 -24.73
CA VAL A 199 19.01 10.59 -25.79
C VAL A 199 19.15 11.63 -26.90
N ASP A 200 20.04 11.32 -27.85
CA ASP A 200 20.15 12.04 -29.11
C ASP A 200 18.76 12.06 -29.78
N LEU A 201 18.10 13.21 -29.68
CA LEU A 201 16.76 13.48 -30.21
C LEU A 201 16.66 13.19 -31.72
N GLY A 202 17.79 13.04 -32.43
CA GLY A 202 17.84 12.61 -33.82
C GLY A 202 17.40 11.16 -34.08
N ASN A 203 17.44 10.26 -33.08
CA ASN A 203 17.13 8.84 -33.28
C ASN A 203 15.64 8.48 -33.05
N LEU A 204 14.86 9.38 -32.43
CA LEU A 204 13.45 9.11 -32.14
C LEU A 204 12.57 9.14 -33.41
N GLU A 205 12.91 9.99 -34.38
CA GLU A 205 12.14 10.08 -35.64
C GLU A 205 12.27 8.83 -36.52
N GLN A 206 13.39 8.11 -36.42
CA GLN A 206 13.60 6.85 -37.15
C GLN A 206 12.85 5.67 -36.52
N TYR A 207 12.68 5.66 -35.19
CA TYR A 207 11.89 4.62 -34.51
C TYR A 207 10.39 4.77 -34.74
N VAL A 208 9.88 5.99 -34.92
CA VAL A 208 8.46 6.25 -35.22
C VAL A 208 8.10 5.90 -36.67
N ARG A 209 9.08 5.84 -37.58
CA ARG A 209 8.84 5.53 -39.01
C ARG A 209 8.92 4.05 -39.37
N LEU A 210 9.27 3.15 -38.43
CA LEU A 210 9.46 1.73 -38.70
C LEU A 210 8.34 0.80 -38.20
N GLN A 211 7.23 1.31 -37.68
CA GLN A 211 6.12 0.46 -37.23
C GLN A 211 4.86 0.71 -38.06
N SER A 212 4.62 -0.23 -38.98
CA SER A 212 3.36 -0.37 -39.70
C SER A 212 2.19 -0.58 -38.72
N PRO A 213 0.96 -0.16 -39.05
CA PRO A 213 -0.14 -0.02 -38.08
C PRO A 213 -0.73 -1.32 -37.52
N ASP A 214 -0.21 -2.49 -37.89
CA ASP A 214 -0.97 -3.75 -37.83
C ASP A 214 -0.49 -4.78 -36.80
N GLU A 215 0.46 -4.42 -35.92
CA GLU A 215 0.87 -5.28 -34.80
C GLU A 215 0.97 -4.47 -33.51
N LEU A 216 -0.18 -4.22 -32.88
CA LEU A 216 -0.24 -3.66 -31.53
C LEU A 216 -0.53 -4.76 -30.50
N PRO A 217 0.47 -5.27 -29.75
CA PRO A 217 0.21 -5.67 -28.38
C PRO A 217 0.20 -4.39 -27.54
N ALA A 218 -0.94 -4.06 -26.94
CA ALA A 218 -1.08 -2.97 -25.98
C ALA A 218 -0.14 -3.19 -24.79
N ASN A 219 1.08 -2.68 -24.87
CA ASN A 219 2.06 -2.79 -23.80
C ASN A 219 1.91 -1.56 -22.90
N ASP A 220 1.54 -1.79 -21.64
CA ASP A 220 1.32 -0.78 -20.58
C ASP A 220 2.50 0.18 -20.36
N GLN A 221 3.65 -0.11 -20.98
CA GLN A 221 4.85 0.72 -20.99
C GLN A 221 4.62 2.11 -21.58
N HIS A 222 3.74 2.25 -22.59
CA HIS A 222 3.42 3.55 -23.19
C HIS A 222 2.57 4.42 -22.26
N ILE A 223 1.67 3.81 -21.50
CA ILE A 223 0.82 4.51 -20.51
C ILE A 223 1.68 5.03 -19.36
N VAL A 224 2.61 4.20 -18.87
CA VAL A 224 3.54 4.59 -17.79
C VAL A 224 4.41 5.76 -18.23
N ASN A 225 4.92 5.74 -19.47
CA ASN A 225 5.75 6.82 -19.99
C ASN A 225 4.98 8.13 -20.19
N ALA A 226 3.74 8.06 -20.69
CA ALA A 226 2.89 9.24 -20.87
C ALA A 226 2.45 9.86 -19.53
N VAL A 227 2.13 9.03 -18.53
CA VAL A 227 1.77 9.50 -17.19
C VAL A 227 2.98 10.11 -16.48
N ASN A 228 4.16 9.51 -16.60
CA ASN A 228 5.39 10.08 -16.06
C ASN A 228 5.75 11.42 -16.75
N TYR A 229 5.55 11.53 -18.07
CA TYR A 229 5.72 12.81 -18.77
C TYR A 229 4.76 13.88 -18.24
N LEU A 230 3.49 13.53 -18.02
CA LEU A 230 2.52 14.46 -17.41
C LEU A 230 2.91 14.87 -15.99
N PHE A 231 3.46 13.93 -15.21
CA PHE A 231 3.93 14.19 -13.84
C PHE A 231 5.15 15.11 -13.83
N SER A 232 6.16 14.84 -14.65
CA SER A 232 7.35 15.70 -14.78
C SER A 232 6.99 17.08 -15.33
N TYR A 233 6.09 17.16 -16.31
CA TYR A 233 5.62 18.43 -16.85
C TYR A 233 4.85 19.27 -15.82
N ALA A 234 4.00 18.64 -15.00
CA ALA A 234 3.29 19.31 -13.92
C ALA A 234 4.24 19.79 -12.80
N PHE A 235 5.29 19.01 -12.50
CA PHE A 235 6.34 19.41 -11.56
C PHE A 235 7.19 20.57 -12.08
N ASP A 236 7.58 20.57 -13.35
CA ASP A 236 8.33 21.68 -13.98
C ASP A 236 7.51 22.97 -14.04
N GLN A 237 6.20 22.87 -14.27
CA GLN A 237 5.27 24.00 -14.22
C GLN A 237 5.11 24.56 -12.80
N GLN A 238 5.12 23.71 -11.76
CA GLN A 238 5.10 24.15 -10.36
C GLN A 238 6.46 24.74 -9.91
N ALA A 239 7.58 24.21 -10.41
CA ALA A 239 8.92 24.74 -10.14
C ALA A 239 9.17 26.09 -10.85
N HIS A 240 8.51 26.34 -11.99
CA HIS A 240 8.47 27.66 -12.63
C HIS A 240 7.66 28.71 -11.84
N HIS A 241 6.92 28.31 -10.79
CA HIS A 241 6.09 29.21 -10.00
C HIS A 241 6.68 29.61 -8.64
N LEU A 242 8.01 29.62 -8.49
CA LEU A 242 8.68 30.41 -7.45
C LEU A 242 10.10 30.84 -7.89
N PRO A 243 10.22 32.06 -8.44
CA PRO A 243 11.40 32.87 -8.22
C PRO A 243 11.00 34.25 -7.71
N GLY A 244 11.58 34.68 -6.58
CA GLY A 244 11.65 36.09 -6.17
C GLY A 244 10.32 36.82 -6.08
N GLY A 245 9.77 36.92 -4.87
CA GLY A 245 8.50 37.57 -4.59
C GLY A 245 8.30 38.95 -5.24
N ILE A 246 7.02 39.29 -5.35
CA ILE A 246 6.29 40.52 -5.72
C ILE A 246 6.98 41.91 -5.74
N ASP A 247 8.20 42.09 -5.20
CA ASP A 247 8.94 43.35 -5.26
C ASP A 247 9.71 43.57 -6.58
N GLY A 248 10.00 42.51 -7.34
CA GLY A 248 10.75 42.62 -8.60
C GLY A 248 9.95 43.23 -9.77
N TYR A 249 8.63 43.04 -9.80
CA TYR A 249 7.79 43.42 -10.94
C TYR A 249 7.29 44.87 -10.91
N LEU A 250 7.34 45.55 -9.77
CA LEU A 250 6.92 46.95 -9.66
C LEU A 250 8.01 47.94 -10.08
N GLY A 251 9.30 47.55 -10.03
CA GLY A 251 10.43 48.41 -10.44
C GLY A 251 10.71 48.45 -11.94
N GLU A 252 10.28 47.44 -12.70
CA GLU A 252 10.61 47.31 -14.13
C GLU A 252 9.56 47.94 -15.06
N LEU A 253 8.34 48.13 -14.56
CA LEU A 253 7.26 48.82 -15.27
C LEU A 253 7.38 50.36 -15.23
N ASP A 254 8.14 50.92 -14.27
CA ASP A 254 8.39 52.37 -14.17
C ASP A 254 9.59 52.81 -15.04
N ARG A 255 10.61 51.94 -15.22
CA ARG A 255 11.76 52.24 -16.10
C ARG A 255 11.42 52.25 -17.60
N LYS A 256 10.35 51.58 -18.02
CA LYS A 256 9.96 51.47 -19.43
C LYS A 256 8.90 52.48 -19.89
N GLY A 257 8.49 53.43 -19.04
CA GLY A 257 7.65 54.57 -19.45
C GLY A 257 6.31 54.21 -20.10
N MET A 258 5.79 53.00 -19.83
CA MET A 258 4.62 52.48 -20.54
C MET A 258 3.35 52.86 -19.79
N LYS A 259 2.74 54.00 -20.19
CA LYS A 259 1.47 54.47 -19.62
C LYS A 259 0.36 53.41 -19.75
N ARG A 260 -0.33 53.16 -18.63
CA ARG A 260 -1.52 52.32 -18.53
C ARG A 260 -2.56 52.73 -19.58
N ARG A 261 -2.92 51.79 -20.47
CA ARG A 261 -4.16 51.87 -21.27
C ARG A 261 -5.05 50.71 -20.89
N THR A 262 -6.14 51.04 -20.22
CA THR A 262 -7.32 50.20 -19.99
C THR A 262 -8.12 50.07 -21.29
N PHE A 263 -8.36 48.84 -21.77
CA PHE A 263 -9.38 48.49 -22.78
C PHE A 263 -9.72 47.00 -22.54
N SER A 264 -10.84 46.62 -21.93
CA SER A 264 -12.25 46.62 -22.37
C SER A 264 -12.55 45.68 -23.54
N LEU A 265 -12.98 44.45 -23.15
CA LEU A 265 -13.95 43.51 -23.75
C LEU A 265 -14.21 43.52 -25.28
N TYR A 266 -13.83 42.39 -25.92
CA TYR A 266 -14.58 41.44 -26.80
C TYR A 266 -15.59 41.99 -27.86
N PRO A 267 -15.84 41.27 -28.98
CA PRO A 267 -16.17 39.84 -29.05
C PRO A 267 -15.25 38.95 -29.91
#